data_AF-A0A4Q2U6B9-F1
#
_entry.id   AF-A0A4Q2U6B9-F1
#
_cell.length_a   1.000
_cell.length_b   1.000
_cell.length_c   1.000
_cell.angle_alpha   90.00
_cell.angle_beta   90.00
_cell.angle_gamma   90.00
#
_symmetry.space_group_name_H-M   'P 1'
#
loop_
_entity.id
_entity.type
_entity.pdbx_description
1 polymer ?
#
loop_
_entity_poly.entity_id
_entity_poly.type
_entity_poly.pdbx_seq_one_letter_code
_entity_poly.pdbx_strand_id
1 'polypeptide(L)'
;MCLRLALSAITFVVAVGPGWAAQKQVRPIGLVILSGTCTKLIVNGKDQTSECGNKILNTDYSDSRTGFYFTTNSDLVLTLSGIGDRQVKLDANNVVMPIDMVILGLKEQNDPVTVVGTCKFANPYLGPVLVTCKAEGALGTFEGSFMTDGSKPNRKVF
;
A
#
# COMPACT_ATOMS: atom_id res chain seq x y z
N MET A 1 -73.33 -31.52 25.70
CA MET A 1 -72.72 -30.20 25.96
C MET A 1 -71.38 -30.19 25.22
N CYS A 2 -71.26 -29.37 24.16
CA CYS A 2 -70.09 -29.34 23.27
C CYS A 2 -68.87 -28.71 23.95
N LEU A 3 -67.72 -29.37 23.94
CA LEU A 3 -66.44 -28.77 24.33
C LEU A 3 -65.57 -28.58 23.08
N ARG A 4 -65.24 -27.31 22.82
CA ARG A 4 -64.66 -26.77 21.59
C ARG A 4 -63.17 -27.12 21.48
N LEU A 5 -62.73 -27.58 20.31
CA LEU A 5 -61.32 -27.62 19.91
C LEU A 5 -60.79 -26.18 19.80
N ALA A 6 -59.73 -25.86 20.55
CA ALA A 6 -58.97 -24.64 20.38
C ALA A 6 -57.75 -24.90 19.47
N LEU A 7 -57.78 -24.34 18.27
CA LEU A 7 -56.68 -24.32 17.31
C LEU A 7 -55.65 -23.29 17.81
N SER A 8 -54.47 -23.74 18.27
CA SER A 8 -53.39 -22.83 18.67
C SER A 8 -52.50 -22.53 17.47
N ALA A 9 -52.54 -21.28 17.00
CA ALA A 9 -51.74 -20.80 15.88
C ALA A 9 -50.27 -20.61 16.32
N ILE A 10 -49.37 -21.41 15.77
CA ILE A 10 -47.92 -21.29 15.99
C ILE A 10 -47.42 -20.06 15.25
N THR A 11 -47.03 -19.03 16.00
CA THR A 11 -46.45 -17.80 15.47
C THR A 11 -44.97 -18.03 15.14
N PHE A 12 -44.61 -17.98 13.86
CA PHE A 12 -43.22 -18.06 13.40
C PHE A 12 -42.51 -16.73 13.70
N VAL A 13 -41.61 -16.72 14.69
CA VAL A 13 -40.71 -15.58 14.95
C VAL A 13 -39.57 -15.64 13.93
N VAL A 14 -39.57 -14.72 12.97
CA VAL A 14 -38.45 -14.54 12.04
C VAL A 14 -37.33 -13.82 12.80
N ALA A 15 -36.29 -14.55 13.16
CA ALA A 15 -35.06 -13.96 13.72
C ALA A 15 -34.37 -13.14 12.62
N VAL A 16 -34.40 -11.81 12.76
CA VAL A 16 -33.59 -10.90 11.95
C VAL A 16 -32.15 -11.02 12.44
N GLY A 17 -31.36 -11.87 11.78
CA GLY A 17 -29.93 -12.02 12.09
C GLY A 17 -29.19 -10.71 11.87
N PRO A 18 -28.15 -10.39 12.69
CA PRO A 18 -27.36 -9.18 12.50
C PRO A 18 -26.68 -9.25 11.13
N GLY A 19 -26.97 -8.28 10.26
CA GLY A 19 -26.34 -8.18 8.95
C GLY A 19 -24.84 -8.07 9.09
N TRP A 20 -24.12 -9.13 8.70
CA TRP A 20 -22.68 -9.08 8.54
C TRP A 20 -22.40 -8.19 7.32
N ALA A 21 -21.95 -6.97 7.57
CA ALA A 21 -21.48 -6.10 6.49
C ALA A 21 -20.32 -6.83 5.79
N ALA A 22 -20.49 -7.14 4.51
CA ALA A 22 -19.42 -7.70 3.69
C ALA A 22 -18.25 -6.70 3.68
N GLN A 23 -17.14 -7.04 4.33
CA GLN A 23 -15.94 -6.22 4.33
C GLN A 23 -15.39 -6.18 2.89
N LYS A 24 -15.38 -4.99 2.26
CA LYS A 24 -14.79 -4.81 0.93
C LYS A 24 -13.32 -5.23 0.98
N GLN A 25 -12.96 -6.24 0.18
CA GLN A 25 -11.59 -6.71 0.06
C GLN A 25 -10.74 -5.64 -0.63
N VAL A 26 -9.66 -5.20 0.02
CA VAL A 26 -8.66 -4.30 -0.58
C VAL A 26 -7.83 -5.11 -1.56
N ARG A 27 -7.80 -4.71 -2.83
CA ARG A 27 -7.08 -5.41 -3.90
C ARG A 27 -6.23 -4.45 -4.73
N PRO A 28 -5.10 -4.91 -5.29
CA PRO A 28 -4.36 -4.12 -6.26
C PRO A 28 -5.21 -3.92 -7.52
N ILE A 29 -5.17 -2.72 -8.08
CA ILE A 29 -5.83 -2.35 -9.34
C ILE A 29 -4.80 -1.93 -10.41
N GLY A 30 -3.58 -1.57 -10.00
CA GLY A 30 -2.47 -1.27 -10.88
C GLY A 30 -1.14 -1.61 -10.22
N LEU A 31 -0.19 -2.05 -11.03
CA LEU A 31 1.18 -2.34 -10.63
C LEU A 31 2.14 -1.82 -11.69
N VAL A 32 3.18 -1.12 -11.25
CA VAL A 32 4.31 -0.68 -12.06
C VAL A 32 5.59 -1.21 -11.44
N ILE A 33 6.44 -1.85 -12.24
CA ILE A 33 7.78 -2.29 -11.84
C ILE A 33 8.80 -1.38 -12.53
N LEU A 34 9.70 -0.81 -11.73
CA LEU A 34 10.79 0.06 -12.18
C LEU A 34 12.12 -0.66 -11.96
N SER A 35 12.97 -0.70 -12.99
CA SER A 35 14.34 -1.21 -12.89
C SER A 35 15.33 -0.05 -12.71
N GLY A 36 16.45 -0.30 -12.04
CA GLY A 36 17.43 0.74 -11.75
C GLY A 36 18.33 0.41 -10.56
N THR A 37 18.79 1.46 -9.87
CA THR A 37 19.72 1.37 -8.76
C THR A 37 19.12 1.99 -7.50
N CYS A 38 19.06 1.20 -6.45
CA CYS A 38 18.74 1.69 -5.12
C CYS A 38 19.96 2.43 -4.55
N THR A 39 19.81 3.72 -4.27
CA THR A 39 20.88 4.59 -3.78
C THR A 39 20.79 4.84 -2.28
N LYS A 40 19.63 4.56 -1.67
CA LYS A 40 19.43 4.64 -0.22
C LYS A 40 18.26 3.75 0.20
N LEU A 41 18.44 2.99 1.27
CA LEU A 41 17.36 2.29 1.96
C LEU A 41 17.62 2.35 3.47
N ILE A 42 16.77 3.09 4.21
CA ILE A 42 16.80 3.14 5.67
C ILE A 42 15.50 2.53 6.20
N VAL A 43 15.61 1.56 7.11
CA VAL A 43 14.47 0.90 7.76
C VAL A 43 14.66 0.93 9.26
N ASN A 44 13.70 1.51 10.00
CA ASN A 44 13.82 1.71 11.46
C ASN A 44 15.16 2.36 11.86
N GLY A 45 15.61 3.35 11.09
CA GLY A 45 16.90 4.03 11.30
C GLY A 45 18.15 3.22 10.93
N LYS A 46 18.03 1.97 10.46
CA LYS A 46 19.15 1.14 10.02
C LYS A 46 19.35 1.25 8.52
N ASP A 47 20.59 1.43 8.09
CA ASP A 47 20.96 1.39 6.68
C ASP A 47 20.91 -0.06 6.16
N GLN A 48 20.13 -0.27 5.09
CA GLN A 48 19.93 -1.52 4.38
C GLN A 48 20.27 -1.37 2.89
N THR A 49 20.95 -0.28 2.50
CA THR A 49 21.19 0.08 1.10
C THR A 49 21.97 -1.01 0.35
N SER A 50 22.94 -1.66 1.00
CA SER A 50 23.73 -2.75 0.39
C SER A 50 22.91 -3.98 0.01
N GLU A 51 21.78 -4.20 0.69
CA GLU A 51 20.88 -5.33 0.44
C GLU A 51 19.73 -4.97 -0.50
N CYS A 52 19.59 -3.70 -0.87
CA CYS A 52 18.46 -3.21 -1.63
C CYS A 52 18.50 -3.71 -3.08
N GLY A 53 17.38 -4.24 -3.54
CA GLY A 53 17.24 -4.78 -4.88
C GLY A 53 17.38 -3.73 -6.00
N ASN A 54 17.60 -4.20 -7.21
CA ASN A 54 17.68 -3.39 -8.43
C ASN A 54 16.31 -3.07 -9.06
N LYS A 55 15.23 -3.32 -8.33
CA LYS A 55 13.85 -3.08 -8.75
C LYS A 55 13.04 -2.53 -7.58
N ILE A 56 12.12 -1.64 -7.88
CA ILE A 56 11.06 -1.23 -6.95
C ILE A 56 9.70 -1.38 -7.62
N LEU A 57 8.67 -1.47 -6.80
CA LEU A 57 7.29 -1.58 -7.26
C LEU A 57 6.52 -0.32 -6.83
N ASN A 58 5.59 0.09 -7.67
CA ASN A 58 4.56 1.07 -7.33
C ASN A 58 3.19 0.46 -7.61
N THR A 59 2.35 0.37 -6.59
CA THR A 59 1.05 -0.32 -6.65
C THR A 59 -0.06 0.63 -6.26
N ASP A 60 -1.12 0.67 -7.06
CA ASP A 60 -2.37 1.34 -6.75
C ASP A 60 -3.41 0.32 -6.29
N TYR A 61 -4.18 0.67 -5.26
CA TYR A 61 -5.15 -0.18 -4.60
C TYR A 61 -6.59 0.35 -4.74
N SER A 62 -7.56 -0.55 -4.59
CA SER A 62 -8.99 -0.26 -4.70
C SER A 62 -9.54 0.67 -3.59
N ASP A 63 -8.77 0.90 -2.53
CA ASP A 63 -9.09 1.81 -1.42
C ASP A 63 -8.42 3.19 -1.60
N SER A 64 -8.05 3.53 -2.84
CA SER A 64 -7.33 4.76 -3.21
C SER A 64 -5.92 4.87 -2.63
N ARG A 65 -5.35 3.80 -2.06
CA ARG A 65 -3.95 3.83 -1.61
C ARG A 65 -2.99 3.58 -2.74
N THR A 66 -1.84 4.24 -2.69
CA THR A 66 -0.68 3.98 -3.54
C THR A 66 0.50 3.62 -2.63
N GLY A 67 1.26 2.60 -3.01
CA GLY A 67 2.44 2.14 -2.26
C GLY A 67 3.70 2.11 -3.12
N PHE A 68 4.84 2.48 -2.55
CA PHE A 68 6.17 2.20 -3.10
C PHE A 68 6.84 1.11 -2.28
N TYR A 69 7.37 0.09 -2.96
CA TYR A 69 7.95 -1.11 -2.37
C TYR A 69 9.45 -1.15 -2.66
N PHE A 70 10.24 -1.14 -1.59
CA PHE A 70 11.68 -1.37 -1.62
C PHE A 70 11.95 -2.74 -1.01
N THR A 71 12.48 -3.65 -1.82
CA THR A 71 12.77 -5.03 -1.41
C THR A 71 14.26 -5.19 -1.16
N THR A 72 14.62 -5.99 -0.18
CA THR A 72 16.00 -6.43 0.06
C THR A 72 16.21 -7.87 -0.40
N ASN A 73 17.48 -8.28 -0.53
CA ASN A 73 17.85 -9.68 -0.79
C ASN A 73 17.50 -10.61 0.38
N SER A 74 17.29 -10.07 1.59
CA SER A 74 16.93 -10.82 2.81
C SER A 74 15.42 -10.93 3.02
N ASP A 75 14.62 -10.84 1.96
CA ASP A 75 13.15 -10.89 1.95
C ASP A 75 12.43 -9.76 2.74
N LEU A 76 13.14 -8.76 3.28
CA LEU A 76 12.53 -7.57 3.87
C LEU A 76 11.92 -6.72 2.76
N VAL A 77 10.66 -6.31 2.97
CA VAL A 77 9.96 -5.35 2.10
C VAL A 77 9.56 -4.12 2.90
N LEU A 78 10.15 -2.97 2.58
CA LEU A 78 9.66 -1.67 3.05
C LEU A 78 8.60 -1.16 2.09
N THR A 79 7.38 -0.97 2.57
CA THR A 79 6.31 -0.32 1.82
C THR A 79 6.05 1.06 2.42
N LEU A 80 6.20 2.13 1.64
CA LEU A 80 5.73 3.46 2.00
C LEU A 80 4.42 3.75 1.27
N SER A 81 3.36 4.04 2.01
CA SER A 81 2.01 4.16 1.47
C SER A 81 1.34 5.48 1.84
N GLY A 82 0.63 6.04 0.86
CA GLY A 82 -0.22 7.21 1.02
C GLY A 82 -1.55 7.05 0.30
N ILE A 83 -2.43 8.04 0.46
CA ILE A 83 -3.67 8.12 -0.32
C ILE A 83 -3.35 8.78 -1.67
N GLY A 84 -3.57 8.06 -2.77
CA GLY A 84 -3.31 8.50 -4.14
C GLY A 84 -4.05 9.80 -4.49
N ASP A 85 -5.29 9.95 -4.03
CA ASP A 85 -6.09 11.16 -4.24
C ASP A 85 -5.56 12.40 -3.49
N ARG A 86 -4.61 12.21 -2.56
CA ARG A 86 -3.92 13.31 -1.86
C ARG A 86 -2.58 13.67 -2.50
N GLN A 87 -2.21 13.04 -3.62
CA GLN A 87 -1.02 13.41 -4.38
C GLN A 87 -1.15 14.86 -4.89
N VAL A 88 -0.05 15.61 -4.77
CA VAL A 88 0.09 16.95 -5.33
C VAL A 88 0.90 16.85 -6.62
N LYS A 89 0.27 17.16 -7.75
CA LYS A 89 0.97 17.33 -9.02
C LYS A 89 1.64 18.70 -9.03
N LEU A 90 2.98 18.71 -9.04
CA LEU A 90 3.75 19.95 -9.14
C LEU A 90 3.72 20.49 -10.58
N ASP A 91 3.74 19.58 -11.55
CA ASP A 91 3.52 19.85 -12.97
C ASP A 91 2.96 18.59 -13.65
N ALA A 92 3.00 18.53 -14.99
CA ALA A 92 2.49 17.40 -15.77
C ALA A 92 3.21 16.07 -15.49
N ASN A 93 4.44 16.10 -14.99
CA ASN A 93 5.31 14.95 -14.84
C ASN A 93 5.86 14.75 -13.42
N ASN A 94 5.80 15.75 -12.55
CA ASN A 94 6.34 15.68 -11.20
C ASN A 94 5.23 15.61 -10.14
N VAL A 95 5.39 14.67 -9.20
CA VAL A 95 4.40 14.39 -8.15
C VAL A 95 5.07 14.37 -6.78
N VAL A 96 4.37 14.94 -5.80
CA VAL A 96 4.64 14.74 -4.37
C VAL A 96 3.45 14.01 -3.75
N MET A 97 3.71 12.86 -3.15
CA MET A 97 2.71 12.04 -2.47
C MET A 97 2.94 12.09 -0.95
N PRO A 98 1.97 12.58 -0.16
CA PRO A 98 2.01 12.44 1.30
C PRO A 98 2.00 10.96 1.69
N ILE A 99 2.82 10.60 2.67
CA ILE A 99 2.91 9.25 3.24
C ILE A 99 2.41 9.30 4.67
N ASP A 100 1.44 8.45 4.99
CA ASP A 100 0.84 8.33 6.33
C ASP A 100 0.99 6.92 6.94
N MET A 101 1.56 5.99 6.18
CA MET A 101 1.65 4.59 6.57
C MET A 101 2.91 3.93 6.03
N VAL A 102 3.57 3.12 6.86
CA VAL A 102 4.62 2.18 6.46
C VAL A 102 4.17 0.77 6.80
N ILE A 103 4.49 -0.18 5.92
CA ILE A 103 4.34 -1.61 6.19
C ILE A 103 5.71 -2.25 6.02
N LEU A 104 6.15 -2.98 7.05
CA LEU A 104 7.35 -3.80 6.99
C LEU A 104 6.91 -5.23 6.74
N GLY A 105 7.21 -5.78 5.57
CA GLY A 105 7.01 -7.18 5.26
C GLY A 105 8.22 -7.99 5.71
N LEU A 106 8.09 -8.69 6.85
CA LEU A 106 9.07 -9.65 7.35
C LEU A 106 8.33 -10.86 7.90
N LYS A 107 8.38 -12.01 7.21
CA LYS A 107 7.98 -13.40 7.57
C LYS A 107 6.68 -13.62 8.39
N GLU A 108 6.35 -12.82 9.41
CA GLU A 108 5.12 -12.83 10.22
C GLU A 108 4.64 -11.44 10.70
N GLN A 109 5.41 -10.36 10.48
CA GLN A 109 5.03 -8.99 10.84
C GLN A 109 4.68 -8.25 9.55
N ASN A 110 3.45 -7.76 9.47
CA ASN A 110 2.92 -6.93 8.36
C ASN A 110 2.05 -5.80 8.91
N ASP A 111 2.18 -5.49 10.20
CA ASP A 111 1.33 -4.50 10.85
C ASP A 111 1.67 -3.10 10.29
N PRO A 112 0.66 -2.37 9.81
CA PRO A 112 0.86 -1.00 9.38
C PRO A 112 1.27 -0.10 10.54
N VAL A 113 2.26 0.75 10.29
CA VAL A 113 2.77 1.74 11.24
C VAL A 113 2.41 3.13 10.73
N THR A 114 1.74 3.92 11.58
CA THR A 114 1.47 5.32 11.27
C THR A 114 2.77 6.12 11.26
N VAL A 115 2.96 6.90 10.21
CA VAL A 115 4.12 7.77 10.00
C VAL A 115 3.68 9.11 9.42
N VAL A 116 4.59 10.06 9.33
CA VAL A 116 4.42 11.28 8.52
C VAL A 116 5.59 11.40 7.56
N GLY A 117 5.31 11.59 6.29
CA GLY A 117 6.34 11.66 5.28
C GLY A 117 5.85 12.07 3.90
N THR A 118 6.76 11.95 2.93
CA THR A 118 6.47 12.22 1.52
C THR A 118 7.29 11.32 0.61
N CYS A 119 6.71 10.96 -0.53
CA CYS A 119 7.44 10.51 -1.70
C CYS A 119 7.43 11.58 -2.80
N LYS A 120 8.54 11.75 -3.50
CA LYS A 120 8.68 12.58 -4.71
C LYS A 120 9.16 11.71 -5.85
N PHE A 121 8.49 11.82 -6.99
CA PHE A 121 8.84 11.06 -8.19
C PHE A 121 8.37 11.79 -9.44
N ALA A 122 8.99 11.46 -10.57
CA ALA A 122 8.65 12.00 -11.87
C ALA A 122 8.11 10.89 -12.79
N ASN A 123 7.56 11.26 -13.94
CA ASN A 123 7.07 10.36 -14.96
C ASN A 123 8.20 9.44 -15.51
N PRO A 124 8.22 8.14 -15.17
CA PRO A 124 9.32 7.26 -15.53
C PRO A 124 9.31 6.83 -17.01
N TYR A 125 8.29 7.25 -17.79
CA TYR A 125 8.23 7.01 -19.23
C TYR A 125 9.04 8.05 -20.04
N LEU A 126 9.56 9.09 -19.39
CA LEU A 126 10.34 10.16 -20.04
C LEU A 126 11.86 10.00 -19.91
N GLY A 127 12.33 8.91 -19.28
CA GLY A 127 13.75 8.62 -19.09
C GLY A 127 14.08 8.25 -17.63
N PRO A 128 15.38 8.28 -17.27
CA PRO A 128 15.82 8.06 -15.89
C PRO A 128 15.20 9.09 -14.94
N VAL A 129 14.63 8.62 -13.84
CA VAL A 129 14.01 9.46 -12.82
C VAL A 129 14.44 9.01 -11.43
N LEU A 130 14.57 9.96 -10.52
CA LEU A 130 14.81 9.68 -9.12
C LEU A 130 13.46 9.58 -8.38
N VAL A 131 13.20 8.42 -7.77
CA VAL A 131 12.14 8.23 -6.78
C VAL A 131 12.77 8.41 -5.40
N THR A 132 12.23 9.33 -4.59
CA THR A 132 12.66 9.52 -3.20
C THR A 132 11.47 9.45 -2.28
N CYS A 133 11.60 8.73 -1.18
CA CYS A 133 10.60 8.60 -0.14
C CYS A 133 11.28 8.77 1.22
N LYS A 134 10.70 9.60 2.08
CA LYS A 134 11.13 9.77 3.47
C LYS A 134 9.91 9.88 4.36
N ALA A 135 9.90 9.11 5.44
CA ALA A 135 8.87 9.17 6.48
C ALA A 135 9.47 8.92 7.86
N GLU A 136 8.83 9.47 8.89
CA GLU A 136 9.24 9.33 10.28
C GLU A 136 8.03 8.94 11.13
N GLY A 137 8.24 8.08 12.12
CA GLY A 137 7.21 7.66 13.06
C GLY A 137 7.80 7.02 14.31
N ALA A 138 6.96 6.37 15.11
CA ALA A 138 7.35 5.83 16.42
C ALA A 138 8.47 4.77 16.36
N LEU A 139 8.60 4.05 15.23
CA LEU A 139 9.65 3.03 15.04
C LEU A 139 10.94 3.59 14.42
N GLY A 140 11.00 4.89 14.16
CA GLY A 140 12.16 5.58 13.60
C GLY A 140 11.92 6.11 12.18
N THR A 141 13.02 6.26 11.45
CA THR A 141 13.03 6.84 10.10
C THR A 141 12.98 5.74 9.03
N PHE A 142 12.22 6.00 7.98
CA PHE A 142 12.06 5.15 6.80
C PHE A 142 12.40 5.96 5.56
N GLU A 143 13.39 5.51 4.80
CA GLU A 143 13.82 6.21 3.59
C GLU A 143 14.08 5.23 2.46
N GLY A 144 13.68 5.61 1.26
CA GLY A 144 13.99 4.88 0.04
C GLY A 144 14.36 5.88 -1.05
N SER A 145 15.49 5.68 -1.72
CA SER A 145 15.89 6.43 -2.91
C SER A 145 16.31 5.48 -4.01
N PHE A 146 15.75 5.67 -5.19
CA PHE A 146 15.95 4.77 -6.33
C PHE A 146 16.05 5.57 -7.61
N MET A 147 17.16 5.43 -8.32
CA MET A 147 17.36 5.98 -9.66
C MET A 147 16.93 4.94 -10.68
N THR A 148 15.90 5.22 -11.47
CA THR A 148 15.50 4.31 -12.55
C THR A 148 16.54 4.32 -13.67
N ASP A 149 16.65 3.21 -14.40
CA ASP A 149 17.59 3.07 -15.54
C ASP A 149 17.07 3.71 -16.84
N GLY A 150 15.87 4.30 -16.82
CA GLY A 150 15.20 4.88 -17.98
C GLY A 150 14.58 3.86 -18.95
N SER A 151 14.64 2.56 -18.63
CA SER A 151 13.89 1.55 -19.37
C SER A 151 12.38 1.76 -19.19
N LYS A 152 11.60 1.38 -20.20
CA LYS A 152 10.13 1.49 -20.14
C LYS A 152 9.60 0.67 -18.95
N PRO A 153 8.84 1.29 -18.02
CA PRO A 153 8.24 0.59 -16.90
C PRO A 153 7.37 -0.59 -17.34
N ASN A 154 7.46 -1.71 -16.62
CA ASN A 154 6.53 -2.83 -16.79
C ASN A 154 5.26 -2.54 -15.98
N ARG A 155 4.12 -2.41 -16.65
CA ARG A 155 2.83 -2.07 -16.04
C ARG A 155 1.82 -3.21 -16.22
N LYS A 156 1.14 -3.56 -15.13
CA LYS A 156 0.00 -4.48 -15.11
C LYS A 156 -1.22 -3.79 -14.48
N VAL A 157 -2.40 -4.04 -15.01
CA VAL A 157 -3.70 -3.57 -14.49
C VAL A 157 -4.54 -4.81 -14.18
N PHE A 158 -5.35 -4.75 -13.12
CA PHE A 158 -6.13 -5.88 -12.58
C PHE A 158 -7.64 -5.65 -12.59
#